data_AF-A0A9P7SEY4-F1
#
_entry.id   AF-A0A9P7SEY4-F1
#
_cell.length_a   1.000
_cell.length_b   1.000
_cell.length_c   1.000
_cell.angle_alpha   90.00
_cell.angle_beta   90.00
_cell.angle_gamma   90.00
#
_symmetry.space_group_name_H-M   'P 1'
#
loop_
_entity.id
_entity.type
_entity.pdbx_description
1 polymer ?
#
loop_
_entity_poly.entity_id
_entity_poly.type
_entity_poly.pdbx_seq_one_letter_code
_entity_poly.pdbx_strand_id
1 'polypeptide(L)'
;MLEEPGRNEAPIKTEVAVYMNLLGKHYHPKESSVYMNTLIDQLYSAFFNTRLDDCKDVHDYGLKLEKARNDLEALENSLFIPEPMLVARFLNGLRQNPSFRTFLTSFEMSNSLIAIRNATGDITTPGVTFLKTLRAATDAELRLRLRLNAPTAPPSRRAICSVFCHHCRAPGHKTDDCFIKYPEKRKSHKKKRAQRKGLKAGLGGMAAQQPLPEAGSQDPVYCIGPV
;
A
#
# COMPACT_ATOMS: atom_id res chain seq x y z
N MET A 1 65.94 -7.28 -15.14
CA MET A 1 64.69 -7.13 -14.38
C MET A 1 64.58 -5.65 -14.04
N LEU A 2 63.71 -4.94 -14.77
CA LEU A 2 63.46 -3.51 -14.57
C LEU A 2 62.33 -3.41 -13.55
N GLU A 3 62.64 -3.01 -12.32
CA GLU A 3 61.63 -2.63 -11.34
C GLU A 3 61.15 -1.21 -11.66
N GLU A 4 59.86 -1.06 -11.95
CA GLU A 4 59.24 0.25 -12.10
C GLU A 4 59.14 0.95 -10.74
N PRO A 5 59.49 2.25 -10.63
CA PRO A 5 59.34 2.98 -9.39
C PRO A 5 57.85 3.21 -9.12
N GLY A 6 57.39 2.65 -8.00
CA GLY A 6 56.04 2.84 -7.47
C GLY A 6 55.68 4.32 -7.41
N ARG A 7 54.67 4.69 -8.20
CA ARG A 7 54.08 6.03 -8.22
C ARG A 7 53.60 6.36 -6.81
N ASN A 8 54.20 7.38 -6.20
CA ASN A 8 53.76 7.94 -4.92
C ASN A 8 52.34 8.50 -5.06
N GLU A 9 51.31 7.71 -4.74
CA GLU A 9 49.90 8.15 -4.79
C GLU A 9 49.48 9.01 -3.58
N ALA A 10 50.23 8.95 -2.48
CA ALA A 10 49.90 9.63 -1.23
C ALA A 10 50.11 11.18 -1.22
N PRO A 11 51.17 11.75 -1.82
CA PRO A 11 51.40 13.21 -1.84
C PRO A 11 50.40 13.94 -2.75
N ILE A 12 49.98 13.29 -3.84
CA ILE A 12 49.09 13.87 -4.85
C ILE A 12 47.68 14.08 -4.26
N LYS A 13 47.20 13.14 -3.45
CA LYS A 13 45.88 13.24 -2.79
C LYS A 13 45.83 14.38 -1.79
N THR A 14 46.94 14.67 -1.12
CA THR A 14 47.04 15.77 -0.15
C THR A 14 47.07 17.14 -0.84
N GLU A 15 47.79 17.29 -1.96
CA GLU A 15 47.77 18.52 -2.77
C GLU A 15 46.41 18.79 -3.40
N VAL A 16 45.75 17.78 -3.98
CA VAL A 16 44.42 17.94 -4.58
C VAL A 16 43.40 18.41 -3.54
N ALA A 17 43.45 17.85 -2.32
CA ALA A 17 42.59 18.29 -1.23
C ALA A 17 42.86 19.75 -0.83
N VAL A 18 44.13 20.18 -0.80
CA VAL A 18 44.51 21.57 -0.51
C VAL A 18 44.00 22.52 -1.60
N TYR A 19 44.20 22.19 -2.88
CA TYR A 19 43.72 23.02 -3.98
C TYR A 19 42.19 23.09 -4.06
N MET A 20 41.48 21.99 -3.82
CA MET A 20 40.00 21.99 -3.74
C MET A 20 39.49 22.84 -2.58
N ASN A 21 40.17 22.82 -1.43
CA ASN A 21 39.83 23.67 -0.28
C ASN A 21 40.12 25.16 -0.57
N LEU A 22 41.20 25.45 -1.30
CA LEU A 22 41.54 26.81 -1.72
C LEU A 22 40.52 27.35 -2.73
N LEU A 23 40.12 26.53 -3.70
CA LEU A 23 39.06 26.83 -4.65
C LEU A 23 37.73 27.02 -3.92
N GLY A 24 37.36 26.16 -2.98
CA GLY A 24 36.15 26.32 -2.17
C GLY A 24 36.14 27.59 -1.31
N LYS A 25 37.32 28.07 -0.87
CA LYS A 25 37.45 29.34 -0.14
C LYS A 25 37.35 30.57 -1.04
N HIS A 26 37.99 30.55 -2.22
CA HIS A 26 38.03 31.70 -3.13
C HIS A 26 36.85 31.78 -4.09
N TYR A 27 36.26 30.65 -4.43
CA TYR A 27 35.00 30.54 -5.17
C TYR A 27 33.93 30.06 -4.20
N HIS A 28 33.49 30.96 -3.31
CA HIS A 28 32.23 30.75 -2.60
C HIS A 28 31.08 31.00 -3.59
N PRO A 29 30.37 29.97 -4.07
CA PRO A 29 29.33 30.16 -5.08
C PRO A 29 28.15 30.99 -4.55
N LYS A 30 28.06 31.15 -3.21
CA LYS A 30 27.06 31.96 -2.52
C LYS A 30 27.13 33.45 -2.86
N GLU A 31 28.28 33.98 -3.27
CA GLU A 31 28.44 35.39 -3.68
C GLU A 31 28.09 35.60 -5.17
N SER A 32 28.02 34.52 -5.95
CA SER A 32 27.63 34.57 -7.36
C SER A 32 26.11 34.53 -7.48
N SER A 33 25.50 35.67 -7.81
CA SER A 33 24.05 35.76 -8.04
C SER A 33 23.57 34.80 -9.13
N VAL A 34 24.37 34.62 -10.19
CA VAL A 34 24.06 33.70 -11.29
C VAL A 34 24.01 32.26 -10.78
N TYR A 35 25.01 31.82 -10.02
CA TYR A 35 25.02 30.47 -9.44
C TYR A 35 23.84 30.27 -8.50
N MET A 36 23.60 31.23 -7.58
CA MET A 36 22.50 31.13 -6.62
C MET A 36 21.14 31.05 -7.31
N ASN A 37 20.91 31.85 -8.36
CA ASN A 37 19.68 31.77 -9.15
C ASN A 37 19.52 30.38 -9.81
N THR A 38 20.57 29.86 -10.45
CA THR A 38 20.50 28.53 -11.07
C THR A 38 20.25 27.41 -10.06
N LEU A 39 20.84 27.51 -8.86
CA LEU A 39 20.64 26.54 -7.79
C LEU A 39 19.21 26.62 -7.23
N ILE A 40 18.68 27.82 -7.00
CA ILE A 40 17.28 28.02 -6.60
C ILE A 40 16.35 27.42 -7.65
N ASP A 41 16.56 27.68 -8.94
CA ASP A 41 15.75 27.14 -10.02
C ASP A 41 15.76 25.60 -10.04
N GLN A 42 16.93 24.99 -9.84
CA GLN A 42 17.08 23.54 -9.78
C GLN A 42 16.32 22.94 -8.58
N LEU A 43 16.49 23.51 -7.39
CA LEU A 43 15.84 23.03 -6.17
C LEU A 43 14.33 23.27 -6.19
N TYR A 44 13.89 24.42 -6.71
CA TYR A 44 12.49 24.73 -6.94
C TYR A 44 11.87 23.74 -7.91
N SER A 45 12.53 23.45 -9.03
CA SER A 45 12.08 22.43 -9.97
C SER A 45 12.03 21.04 -9.31
N ALA A 46 13.03 20.66 -8.52
CA ALA A 46 13.03 19.40 -7.77
C ALA A 46 11.84 19.29 -6.79
N PHE A 47 11.40 20.38 -6.18
CA PHE A 47 10.24 20.36 -5.28
C PHE A 47 8.90 20.38 -6.03
N PHE A 48 8.74 21.31 -6.97
CA PHE A 48 7.45 21.59 -7.63
C PHE A 48 7.17 20.74 -8.85
N ASN A 49 8.20 20.21 -9.52
CA ASN A 49 8.05 19.48 -10.78
C ASN A 49 8.31 17.98 -10.68
N THR A 50 8.94 17.47 -9.60
CA THR A 50 9.09 16.02 -9.41
C THR A 50 7.73 15.33 -9.45
N ARG A 51 7.57 14.32 -10.30
CA ARG A 51 6.33 13.55 -10.42
C ARG A 51 6.51 12.17 -9.80
N LEU A 52 5.40 11.57 -9.41
CA LEU A 52 5.40 10.19 -8.93
C LEU A 52 5.92 9.22 -10.01
N ASP A 53 5.61 9.49 -11.27
CA ASP A 53 6.02 8.66 -12.42
C ASP A 53 7.54 8.67 -12.65
N ASP A 54 8.25 9.71 -12.18
CA ASP A 54 9.71 9.82 -12.26
C ASP A 54 10.41 9.09 -11.08
N CYS A 55 9.65 8.41 -10.23
CA CYS A 55 10.12 7.78 -9.00
C CYS A 55 9.89 6.27 -9.02
N LYS A 56 10.71 5.54 -8.27
CA LYS A 56 10.62 4.08 -8.21
C LYS A 56 9.33 3.60 -7.55
N ASP A 57 8.93 4.29 -6.49
CA ASP A 57 7.77 3.99 -5.67
C ASP A 57 7.33 5.23 -4.89
N VAL A 58 6.22 5.11 -4.14
CA VAL A 58 5.68 6.22 -3.34
C VAL A 58 6.66 6.70 -2.28
N HIS A 59 7.50 5.79 -1.76
CA HIS A 59 8.48 6.13 -0.74
C HIS A 59 9.60 6.99 -1.31
N ASP A 60 10.19 6.60 -2.44
CA ASP A 60 11.19 7.35 -3.19
C ASP A 60 10.68 8.76 -3.56
N TYR A 61 9.44 8.85 -4.03
CA TYR A 61 8.80 10.15 -4.32
C TYR A 61 8.75 11.05 -3.07
N GLY A 62 8.34 10.50 -1.93
CA GLY A 62 8.34 11.24 -0.67
C GLY A 62 9.72 11.72 -0.25
N LEU A 63 10.73 10.86 -0.34
CA LEU A 63 12.11 11.20 0.03
C LEU A 63 12.70 12.30 -0.87
N LYS A 64 12.43 12.27 -2.18
CA LYS A 64 12.88 13.33 -3.10
C LYS A 64 12.28 14.68 -2.76
N LEU A 65 10.99 14.73 -2.42
CA LEU A 65 10.34 15.98 -2.00
C LEU A 65 10.86 16.50 -0.67
N GLU A 66 11.02 15.63 0.32
CA GLU A 66 11.57 16.00 1.63
C GLU A 66 13.01 16.51 1.49
N LYS A 67 13.83 15.83 0.68
CA LYS A 67 15.18 16.28 0.36
C LYS A 67 15.18 17.65 -0.30
N ALA A 68 14.38 17.85 -1.35
CA ALA A 68 14.30 19.14 -2.03
C ALA A 68 13.83 20.28 -1.08
N ARG A 69 12.91 19.98 -0.17
CA ARG A 69 12.49 20.92 0.88
C ARG A 69 13.65 21.31 1.80
N ASN A 70 14.37 20.32 2.30
CA ASN A 70 15.48 20.55 3.24
C ASN A 70 16.65 21.25 2.55
N ASP A 71 16.91 20.95 1.27
CA ASP A 71 17.94 21.60 0.47
C ASP A 71 17.61 23.09 0.21
N LEU A 72 16.32 23.42 -0.01
CA LEU A 72 15.85 24.82 -0.11
C LEU A 72 16.05 25.58 1.20
N GLU A 73 15.64 25.00 2.33
CA GLU A 73 15.80 25.62 3.66
C GLU A 73 17.28 25.76 4.05
N ALA A 74 18.11 24.78 3.70
CA ALA A 74 19.57 24.84 3.92
C ALA A 74 20.26 25.89 3.06
N LEU A 75 19.68 26.25 1.91
CA LEU A 75 20.19 27.32 1.06
C LEU A 75 19.97 28.69 1.71
N GLU A 76 18.74 28.96 2.15
CA GLU A 76 18.34 30.23 2.74
C GLU A 76 17.05 30.07 3.57
N ASN A 77 17.02 30.66 4.77
CA ASN A 77 15.94 30.42 5.74
C ASN A 77 14.58 30.97 5.28
N SER A 78 14.52 32.01 4.43
CA SER A 78 13.26 32.51 3.88
C SER A 78 12.62 31.56 2.86
N LEU A 79 13.38 30.60 2.33
CA LEU A 79 12.88 29.50 1.50
C LEU A 79 12.25 28.36 2.31
N PHE A 80 11.98 28.58 3.60
CA PHE A 80 11.29 27.63 4.47
C PHE A 80 9.93 27.23 3.89
N ILE A 81 9.72 25.92 3.76
CA ILE A 81 8.44 25.34 3.33
C ILE A 81 7.79 24.63 4.52
N PRO A 82 6.63 25.09 5.00
CA PRO A 82 5.91 24.46 6.09
C PRO A 82 5.56 22.99 5.81
N GLU A 83 5.56 22.16 6.84
CA GLU A 83 5.20 20.74 6.73
C GLU A 83 3.82 20.49 6.07
N PRO A 84 2.74 21.26 6.37
CA PRO A 84 1.47 21.08 5.68
C PRO A 84 1.55 21.30 4.17
N MET A 85 2.46 22.16 3.69
CA MET A 85 2.68 22.39 2.26
C MET A 85 3.42 21.20 1.63
N LEU A 86 4.40 20.61 2.31
CA LEU A 86 5.04 19.36 1.88
C LEU A 86 4.01 18.22 1.78
N VAL A 87 3.15 18.06 2.80
CA VAL A 87 2.07 17.07 2.79
C VAL A 87 1.11 17.31 1.62
N ALA A 88 0.64 18.54 1.43
CA ALA A 88 -0.26 18.88 0.34
C ALA A 88 0.37 18.62 -1.03
N ARG A 89 1.66 18.98 -1.20
CA ARG A 89 2.43 18.71 -2.43
C ARG A 89 2.55 17.21 -2.71
N PHE A 90 2.88 16.42 -1.69
CA PHE A 90 2.97 14.97 -1.80
C PHE A 90 1.62 14.35 -2.21
N LEU A 91 0.53 14.69 -1.52
CA LEU A 91 -0.82 14.20 -1.84
C LEU A 91 -1.29 14.61 -3.25
N ASN A 92 -0.96 15.82 -3.70
CA ASN A 92 -1.25 16.27 -5.06
C ASN A 92 -0.51 15.44 -6.12
N GLY A 93 0.71 14.98 -5.84
CA GLY A 93 1.41 14.02 -6.71
C GLY A 93 0.66 12.70 -6.82
N LEU A 94 0.20 12.16 -5.68
CA LEU A 94 -0.59 10.91 -5.67
C LEU A 94 -1.94 11.07 -6.40
N ARG A 95 -2.54 12.26 -6.37
CA ARG A 95 -3.82 12.55 -7.04
C ARG A 95 -3.77 12.38 -8.56
N GLN A 96 -2.59 12.47 -9.16
CA GLN A 96 -2.40 12.23 -10.60
C GLN A 96 -2.59 10.75 -10.97
N ASN A 97 -2.43 9.83 -10.01
CA ASN A 97 -2.58 8.40 -10.23
C ASN A 97 -3.96 7.90 -9.73
N PRO A 98 -4.86 7.44 -10.61
CA PRO A 98 -6.21 7.00 -10.24
C PRO A 98 -6.26 5.87 -9.22
N SER A 99 -5.22 5.03 -9.14
CA SER A 99 -5.17 3.91 -8.20
C SER A 99 -5.18 4.35 -6.73
N PHE A 100 -4.76 5.59 -6.43
CA PHE A 100 -4.74 6.14 -5.08
C PHE A 100 -6.04 6.83 -4.67
N ARG A 101 -7.05 6.94 -5.54
CA ARG A 101 -8.30 7.68 -5.25
C ARG A 101 -8.98 7.25 -3.96
N THR A 102 -9.15 5.94 -3.73
CA THR A 102 -9.77 5.42 -2.51
C THR A 102 -8.96 5.76 -1.25
N PHE A 103 -7.63 5.67 -1.36
CA PHE A 103 -6.73 6.05 -0.27
C PHE A 103 -6.87 7.54 0.05
N LEU A 104 -6.81 8.42 -0.96
CA LEU A 104 -6.90 9.87 -0.80
C LEU A 104 -8.20 10.27 -0.12
N THR A 105 -9.34 9.75 -0.58
CA THR A 105 -10.65 10.04 0.05
C THR A 105 -10.67 9.60 1.52
N SER A 106 -10.22 8.37 1.81
CA SER A 106 -10.20 7.88 3.19
C SER A 106 -9.22 8.67 4.08
N PHE A 107 -8.11 9.13 3.51
CA PHE A 107 -7.08 9.88 4.22
C PHE A 107 -7.58 11.28 4.56
N GLU A 108 -8.18 11.99 3.61
CA GLU A 108 -8.76 13.32 3.78
C GLU A 108 -9.93 13.32 4.78
N MET A 109 -10.74 12.26 4.81
CA MET A 109 -11.82 12.12 5.80
C MET A 109 -11.33 11.91 7.24
N SER A 110 -10.13 11.34 7.42
CA SER A 110 -9.62 10.91 8.74
C SER A 110 -8.48 11.77 9.28
N ASN A 111 -7.93 12.69 8.47
CA ASN A 111 -6.78 13.50 8.85
C ASN A 111 -7.01 14.96 8.47
N SER A 112 -6.59 15.87 9.35
CA SER A 112 -6.55 17.31 9.07
C SER A 112 -5.14 17.69 8.63
N LEU A 113 -5.00 18.48 7.56
CA LEU A 113 -3.69 18.97 7.09
C LEU A 113 -3.07 20.00 8.04
N ILE A 114 -3.93 20.80 8.69
CA ILE A 114 -3.54 21.79 9.68
C ILE A 114 -4.21 21.45 11.02
N ALA A 115 -3.62 21.92 12.11
CA ALA A 115 -4.21 21.76 13.43
C ALA A 115 -5.50 22.57 13.53
N ILE A 116 -6.59 21.95 13.98
CA ILE A 116 -7.85 22.64 14.30
C ILE A 116 -7.81 23.00 15.78
N ARG A 117 -8.24 24.22 16.10
CA ARG A 117 -8.26 24.75 17.47
C ARG A 117 -9.70 25.03 17.89
N ASN A 118 -9.98 24.92 19.19
CA ASN A 118 -11.23 25.38 19.78
C ASN A 118 -11.23 26.90 19.97
N ALA A 119 -12.35 27.44 20.49
CA ALA A 119 -12.48 28.87 20.79
C ALA A 119 -11.49 29.39 21.86
N THR A 120 -10.91 28.52 22.69
CA THR A 120 -9.89 28.87 23.70
C THR A 120 -8.46 28.84 23.15
N GLY A 121 -8.28 28.41 21.90
CA GLY A 121 -6.97 28.32 21.23
C GLY A 121 -6.26 26.97 21.39
N ASP A 122 -6.84 26.02 22.12
CA ASP A 122 -6.29 24.67 22.31
C ASP A 122 -6.50 23.81 21.07
N ILE A 123 -5.52 22.96 20.75
CA ILE A 123 -5.56 22.06 19.59
C ILE A 123 -6.55 20.93 19.86
N THR A 124 -7.63 20.86 19.07
CA THR A 124 -8.63 19.78 19.14
C THR A 124 -8.31 18.64 18.20
N THR A 125 -7.78 18.94 17.01
CA THR A 125 -7.21 17.93 16.12
C THR A 125 -5.81 18.35 15.69
N PRO A 126 -4.79 17.49 15.89
CA PRO A 126 -3.45 17.80 15.43
C PRO A 126 -3.39 17.72 13.90
N GLY A 127 -2.56 18.58 13.30
CA GLY A 127 -2.22 18.47 11.88
C GLY A 127 -1.47 17.16 11.61
N VAL A 128 -1.71 16.57 10.45
CA VAL A 128 -1.00 15.35 10.04
C VAL A 128 0.45 15.67 9.69
N THR A 129 1.36 14.81 10.15
CA THR A 129 2.79 14.93 9.81
C THR A 129 3.09 14.29 8.47
N PHE A 130 4.18 14.73 7.84
CA PHE A 130 4.69 14.18 6.60
C PHE A 130 5.02 12.69 6.77
N LEU A 131 5.70 12.32 7.85
CA LEU A 131 6.05 10.92 8.12
C LEU A 131 4.81 10.02 8.22
N LYS A 132 3.74 10.46 8.91
CA LYS A 132 2.48 9.71 9.00
C LYS A 132 1.84 9.56 7.61
N THR A 133 1.85 10.62 6.83
CA THR A 133 1.31 10.63 5.45
C THR A 133 2.07 9.66 4.55
N LEU A 134 3.41 9.72 4.57
CA LEU A 134 4.30 8.87 3.77
C LEU A 134 4.11 7.39 4.10
N ARG A 135 4.05 7.03 5.39
CA ARG A 135 3.78 5.65 5.82
C ARG A 135 2.42 5.17 5.33
N ALA A 136 1.36 5.96 5.54
CA ALA A 136 0.00 5.58 5.12
C ALA A 136 -0.11 5.38 3.59
N ALA A 137 0.57 6.22 2.82
CA ALA A 137 0.61 6.12 1.36
C ALA A 137 1.43 4.91 0.88
N THR A 138 2.55 4.62 1.53
CA THR A 138 3.37 3.42 1.25
C THR A 138 2.58 2.14 1.55
N ASP A 139 1.84 2.10 2.66
CA ASP A 139 0.94 0.98 2.98
C ASP A 139 -0.21 0.84 1.98
N ALA A 140 -0.70 1.96 1.43
CA ALA A 140 -1.71 1.93 0.38
C ALA A 140 -1.14 1.36 -0.93
N GLU A 141 0.06 1.77 -1.33
CA GLU A 141 0.76 1.21 -2.48
C GLU A 141 0.99 -0.29 -2.34
N LEU A 142 1.46 -0.75 -1.18
CA LEU A 142 1.64 -2.17 -0.90
C LEU A 142 0.33 -2.94 -1.03
N ARG A 143 -0.76 -2.42 -0.47
CA ARG A 143 -2.11 -3.04 -0.59
C ARG A 143 -2.58 -3.09 -2.04
N LEU A 144 -2.30 -2.07 -2.85
CA LEU A 144 -2.61 -2.06 -4.28
C LEU A 144 -1.81 -3.14 -5.02
N ARG A 145 -0.50 -3.24 -4.78
CA ARG A 145 0.35 -4.28 -5.37
C ARG A 145 -0.11 -5.69 -5.00
N LEU A 146 -0.46 -5.92 -3.74
CA LEU A 146 -0.99 -7.21 -3.28
C LEU A 146 -2.34 -7.55 -3.93
N ARG A 147 -3.21 -6.57 -4.16
CA ARG A 147 -4.49 -6.79 -4.87
C ARG A 147 -4.29 -7.16 -6.34
N LEU A 148 -3.31 -6.55 -7.01
CA LEU A 148 -2.98 -6.85 -8.40
C LEU A 148 -2.35 -8.23 -8.56
N ASN A 149 -1.53 -8.63 -7.59
CA ASN A 149 -0.83 -9.93 -7.59
C ASN A 149 -1.65 -11.06 -6.93
N ALA A 150 -2.79 -10.74 -6.30
CA ALA A 150 -3.68 -11.75 -5.79
C ALA A 150 -4.24 -12.56 -6.96
N PRO A 151 -4.21 -13.90 -6.91
CA PRO A 151 -4.87 -14.68 -7.94
C PRO A 151 -6.33 -14.20 -8.02
N THR A 152 -6.74 -13.82 -9.22
CA THR A 152 -8.14 -13.56 -9.60
C THR A 152 -8.92 -14.86 -9.50
N ALA A 153 -9.01 -15.43 -8.29
CA ALA A 153 -10.09 -16.32 -7.98
C ALA A 153 -11.34 -15.45 -8.14
N PRO A 154 -12.24 -15.76 -9.08
CA PRO A 154 -13.52 -15.09 -9.11
C PRO A 154 -14.09 -15.16 -7.70
N PRO A 155 -14.70 -14.09 -7.16
CA PRO A 155 -15.42 -14.21 -5.91
C PRO A 155 -16.32 -15.41 -6.11
N SER A 156 -16.10 -16.48 -5.34
CA SER A 156 -16.92 -17.66 -5.39
C SER A 156 -18.32 -17.16 -5.05
N ARG A 157 -19.10 -16.83 -6.07
CA ARG A 157 -20.54 -16.68 -6.04
C ARG A 157 -21.11 -18.08 -5.80
N ARG A 158 -20.69 -18.72 -4.71
CA ARG A 158 -21.61 -19.52 -3.94
C ARG A 158 -22.59 -18.49 -3.39
N ALA A 159 -23.56 -18.13 -4.23
CA ALA A 159 -24.87 -17.88 -3.70
C ALA A 159 -25.07 -18.98 -2.67
N ILE A 160 -25.18 -18.60 -1.40
CA ILE A 160 -25.65 -19.50 -0.37
C ILE A 160 -27.11 -19.71 -0.74
N CYS A 161 -27.37 -20.51 -1.78
CA CYS A 161 -28.66 -21.11 -2.02
C CYS A 161 -28.79 -22.10 -0.87
N SER A 162 -29.17 -21.59 0.29
CA SER A 162 -29.49 -22.40 1.44
C SER A 162 -30.67 -23.24 1.00
N VAL A 163 -30.40 -24.51 0.71
CA VAL A 163 -31.45 -25.49 0.45
C VAL A 163 -32.45 -25.38 1.60
N PHE A 164 -33.69 -25.02 1.29
CA PHE A 164 -34.70 -24.69 2.30
C PHE A 164 -35.73 -25.81 2.37
N CYS A 165 -36.05 -26.24 3.58
CA CYS A 165 -37.06 -27.28 3.79
C CYS A 165 -38.46 -26.66 3.87
N HIS A 166 -39.37 -27.03 2.97
CA HIS A 166 -40.74 -26.50 2.98
C HIS A 166 -41.58 -27.00 4.17
N HIS A 167 -41.20 -28.11 4.79
CA HIS A 167 -41.93 -28.68 5.93
C HIS A 167 -41.56 -28.04 7.26
N CYS A 168 -40.27 -27.86 7.56
CA CYS A 168 -39.82 -27.28 8.83
C CYS A 168 -39.32 -25.84 8.74
N ARG A 169 -39.32 -25.26 7.53
CA ARG A 169 -38.86 -23.89 7.24
C ARG A 169 -37.45 -23.58 7.77
N ALA A 170 -36.61 -24.60 7.89
CA ALA A 170 -35.22 -24.44 8.33
C ALA A 170 -34.28 -24.56 7.14
N PRO A 171 -33.23 -23.71 7.06
CA PRO A 171 -32.23 -23.79 6.01
C PRO A 171 -31.31 -25.01 6.20
N GLY A 172 -30.69 -25.45 5.11
CA GLY A 172 -29.62 -26.46 5.11
C GLY A 172 -30.04 -27.89 4.77
N HIS A 173 -31.29 -28.15 4.36
CA HIS A 173 -31.74 -29.47 3.88
C HIS A 173 -33.03 -29.39 3.03
N LYS A 174 -33.28 -30.40 2.19
CA LYS A 174 -34.54 -30.54 1.42
C LYS A 174 -35.63 -31.15 2.29
N THR A 175 -36.89 -30.99 1.88
CA THR A 175 -38.06 -31.60 2.55
C THR A 175 -37.93 -33.11 2.74
N ASP A 176 -37.29 -33.82 1.81
CA ASP A 176 -37.12 -35.28 1.86
C ASP A 176 -36.10 -35.74 2.92
N ASP A 177 -35.20 -34.85 3.33
CA ASP A 177 -34.17 -35.09 4.35
C ASP A 177 -34.55 -34.48 5.70
N CYS A 178 -35.78 -34.00 5.84
CA CYS A 178 -36.25 -33.35 7.05
C CYS A 178 -36.44 -34.37 8.18
N PHE A 179 -35.66 -34.26 9.24
CA PHE A 179 -35.77 -35.15 10.40
C PHE A 179 -37.05 -34.96 11.23
N ILE A 180 -37.81 -33.88 11.00
CA ILE A 180 -39.15 -33.71 11.60
C ILE A 180 -40.16 -34.60 10.87
N LYS A 181 -40.07 -34.66 9.53
CA LYS A 181 -40.94 -35.50 8.69
C LYS A 181 -40.53 -36.97 8.71
N TYR A 182 -39.22 -37.22 8.76
CA TYR A 182 -38.59 -38.56 8.68
C TYR A 182 -37.65 -38.80 9.88
N PRO A 183 -38.19 -38.99 11.10
CA PRO A 183 -37.38 -39.20 12.31
C PRO A 183 -36.50 -40.46 12.25
N GLU A 184 -36.87 -41.46 11.46
CA GLU A 184 -36.12 -42.70 11.24
C GLU A 184 -34.76 -42.45 10.55
N LYS A 185 -34.68 -41.44 9.66
CA LYS A 185 -33.44 -41.07 8.97
C LYS A 185 -32.39 -40.46 9.89
N ARG A 186 -32.80 -39.96 11.07
CA ARG A 186 -31.91 -39.33 12.06
C ARG A 186 -30.86 -40.30 12.61
N LYS A 187 -31.23 -41.57 12.81
CA LYS A 187 -30.30 -42.61 13.31
C LYS A 187 -29.23 -42.95 12.26
N SER A 188 -29.64 -43.12 11.00
CA SER A 188 -28.73 -43.37 9.88
C SER A 188 -27.75 -42.21 9.67
N HIS A 189 -28.24 -40.97 9.75
CA HIS A 189 -27.39 -39.78 9.62
C HIS A 189 -26.37 -39.65 10.74
N LYS A 190 -26.75 -39.92 12.00
CA LYS A 190 -25.82 -39.95 13.15
C LYS A 190 -24.73 -41.01 12.94
N LYS A 191 -25.08 -42.22 12.48
CA LYS A 191 -24.14 -43.30 12.19
C LYS A 191 -23.14 -42.90 11.08
N LYS A 192 -23.62 -42.35 9.97
CA LYS A 192 -22.77 -41.84 8.87
C LYS A 192 -21.83 -40.72 9.34
N ARG A 193 -22.31 -39.80 10.20
CA ARG A 193 -21.49 -38.72 10.75
C ARG A 193 -20.41 -39.25 11.70
N ALA A 194 -20.74 -40.24 12.54
CA ALA A 194 -19.78 -40.90 13.41
C ALA A 194 -18.68 -41.63 12.60
N GLN A 195 -19.06 -42.34 11.53
CA GLN A 195 -18.09 -42.97 10.61
C GLN A 195 -17.15 -41.94 9.96
N ARG A 196 -17.68 -40.81 9.48
CA ARG A 196 -16.85 -39.72 8.92
C ARG A 196 -15.91 -39.08 9.95
N LYS A 197 -16.34 -38.93 11.21
CA LYS A 197 -15.48 -38.42 12.28
C LYS A 197 -14.40 -39.44 12.68
N GLY A 198 -14.72 -40.73 12.71
CA GLY A 198 -13.75 -41.81 12.93
C GLY A 198 -12.68 -41.86 11.83
N LEU A 199 -13.09 -41.74 10.56
CA LEU A 199 -12.17 -41.67 9.41
C LEU A 199 -11.24 -40.44 9.47
N LYS A 200 -11.74 -39.27 9.91
CA LYS A 200 -10.91 -38.07 10.09
C LYS A 200 -9.94 -38.16 11.27
N ALA A 201 -10.26 -38.93 12.32
CA ALA A 201 -9.36 -39.14 13.45
C ALA A 201 -8.21 -40.13 13.12
N GLY A 202 -8.39 -41.02 12.13
CA GLY A 202 -7.35 -41.92 11.64
C GLY A 202 -6.46 -41.34 10.52
N LEU A 203 -6.87 -40.24 9.88
CA LEU A 203 -6.13 -39.56 8.80
C LEU A 203 -5.57 -38.21 9.28
N GLY A 204 -4.94 -38.22 10.45
CA GLY A 204 -4.05 -37.13 10.88
C GLY A 204 -2.80 -37.13 10.02
N GLY A 205 -2.86 -36.41 8.90
CA GLY A 205 -1.72 -36.15 8.02
C GLY A 205 -1.82 -36.92 6.70
N MET A 206 -2.38 -36.27 5.68
CA MET A 206 -1.97 -36.31 4.27
C MET A 206 -3.04 -35.57 3.47
N ALA A 207 -2.67 -34.46 2.86
CA ALA A 207 -3.51 -33.69 1.96
C ALA A 207 -3.82 -34.57 0.74
N ALA A 208 -5.06 -35.06 0.64
CA ALA A 208 -5.56 -35.74 -0.55
C ALA A 208 -6.43 -34.76 -1.34
N GLN A 209 -5.92 -34.31 -2.47
CA GLN A 209 -6.71 -33.72 -3.55
C GLN A 209 -7.75 -34.76 -3.99
N GLN A 210 -9.03 -34.41 -3.95
CA GLN A 210 -10.09 -35.27 -4.48
C GLN A 210 -10.25 -35.02 -5.99
N PRO A 211 -10.39 -36.05 -6.83
CA PRO A 211 -10.77 -35.88 -8.22
C PRO A 211 -12.25 -35.48 -8.36
N LEU A 212 -12.54 -34.69 -9.40
CA LEU A 212 -13.88 -34.26 -9.83
C LEU A 212 -14.81 -35.47 -10.08
N PRO A 213 -16.08 -35.45 -9.60
CA PRO A 213 -17.08 -36.38 -10.09
C PRO A 213 -17.66 -35.92 -11.43
N GLU A 214 -17.86 -36.90 -12.31
CA GLU A 214 -18.32 -36.81 -13.69
C GLU A 214 -19.69 -36.12 -13.86
N ALA A 215 -19.87 -35.54 -15.05
CA ALA A 215 -21.05 -34.83 -15.52
C ALA A 215 -22.30 -35.73 -15.52
N GLY A 216 -23.12 -35.59 -14.48
CA GLY A 216 -24.51 -36.06 -14.46
C GLY A 216 -25.46 -34.89 -14.71
N SER A 217 -26.13 -34.94 -15.87
CA SER A 217 -27.32 -34.17 -16.29
C SER A 217 -28.03 -33.43 -15.14
N GLN A 218 -28.01 -32.09 -15.20
CA GLN A 218 -28.91 -31.22 -14.44
C GLN A 218 -29.64 -30.33 -15.43
N ASP A 219 -30.94 -30.56 -15.56
CA ASP A 219 -31.86 -29.67 -16.25
C ASP A 219 -31.74 -28.23 -15.69
N PRO A 220 -31.81 -27.19 -16.54
CA PRO A 220 -31.71 -25.82 -16.09
C PRO A 220 -32.98 -25.42 -15.31
N VAL A 221 -32.87 -25.37 -13.99
CA VAL A 221 -33.89 -24.75 -13.13
C VAL A 221 -33.74 -23.23 -13.23
N TYR A 222 -34.57 -22.61 -14.06
CA TYR A 222 -34.75 -21.16 -14.09
C TYR A 222 -35.41 -20.70 -12.79
N CYS A 223 -34.73 -19.87 -12.02
CA CYS A 223 -35.34 -19.16 -10.89
C CYS A 223 -35.85 -17.79 -11.37
N ILE A 224 -37.17 -17.67 -11.48
CA ILE A 224 -37.87 -16.40 -11.63
C ILE A 224 -37.72 -15.64 -10.30
N GLY A 225 -37.22 -14.41 -10.35
CA GLY A 225 -37.09 -13.54 -9.18
C GLY A 225 -38.44 -13.05 -8.65
N PRO A 226 -38.54 -12.67 -7.37
CA PRO A 226 -39.77 -12.12 -6.82
C PRO A 226 -40.02 -10.69 -7.35
N VAL A 227 -41.26 -10.42 -7.72
CA VAL A 227 -41.85 -9.08 -7.95
C VAL A 227 -42.08 -8.40 -6.61
#